data_AF-A0A6G5RGL5-F1
#
_entry.id   AF-A0A6G5RGL5-F1
#
_cell.length_a   1.000
_cell.length_b   1.000
_cell.length_c   1.000
_cell.angle_alpha   90.00
_cell.angle_beta   90.00
_cell.angle_gamma   90.00
#
_symmetry.space_group_name_H-M   'P 1'
#
loop_
_entity.id
_entity.type
_entity.pdbx_description
1 polymer ?
#
loop_
_entity_poly.entity_id
_entity_poly.type
_entity_poly.pdbx_seq_one_letter_code
_entity_poly.pdbx_strand_id
1 'polypeptide(L)'
;MAEFTGRAKYLEIADDFKRRIRQGELAPGKKLPSETELMATHDVSRTVARQAISRLREDGYAISHQGKGSFVTLPDEPRPTKHSPEFEEIAGYLSDVRQEVRRLAERMDQLEQLVRNQAQDD
;
A
#
# COMPACT_ATOMS: atom_id res chain seq x y z
N MET A 1 -28.79 13.77 21.16
CA MET A 1 -27.74 14.67 21.68
C MET A 1 -26.54 13.81 22.00
N ALA A 2 -25.59 13.66 21.08
CA ALA A 2 -24.39 12.86 21.33
C ALA A 2 -23.44 13.68 22.21
N GLU A 3 -23.11 13.14 23.39
CA GLU A 3 -22.22 13.73 24.37
C GLU A 3 -20.82 13.91 23.76
N PHE A 4 -20.41 15.17 23.56
CA PHE A 4 -19.06 15.51 23.15
C PHE A 4 -18.16 15.52 24.39
N THR A 5 -17.74 14.34 24.84
CA THR A 5 -16.59 14.22 25.74
C THR A 5 -15.41 14.91 25.08
N GLY A 6 -14.71 15.81 25.79
CA GLY A 6 -13.68 16.72 25.26
C GLY A 6 -12.41 16.09 24.67
N ARG A 7 -12.44 14.82 24.26
CA ARG A 7 -11.43 14.18 23.40
C ARG A 7 -11.97 14.08 21.98
N ALA A 8 -11.15 14.45 21.01
CA ALA A 8 -11.53 14.33 19.61
C ALA A 8 -11.81 12.85 19.26
N LYS A 9 -12.99 12.56 18.70
CA LYS A 9 -13.49 11.19 18.44
C LYS A 9 -12.51 10.31 17.67
N TYR A 10 -11.73 10.90 16.76
CA TYR A 10 -10.71 10.18 15.99
C TYR A 10 -9.58 9.61 16.87
N LEU A 11 -9.24 10.28 17.98
CA LEU A 11 -8.24 9.81 18.94
C LEU A 11 -8.75 8.61 19.72
N GLU A 12 -10.02 8.62 20.13
CA GLU A 12 -10.64 7.47 20.80
C GLU A 12 -10.59 6.23 19.92
N ILE A 13 -10.94 6.39 18.64
CA ILE A 13 -10.86 5.31 17.65
C ILE A 13 -9.41 4.85 17.47
N ALA A 14 -8.48 5.77 17.25
CA ALA A 14 -7.06 5.42 17.05
C ALA A 14 -6.47 4.69 18.27
N ASP A 15 -6.77 5.15 19.49
CA ASP A 15 -6.26 4.53 20.71
C ASP A 15 -6.89 3.15 20.98
N ASP A 16 -8.16 2.96 20.61
CA ASP A 16 -8.78 1.63 20.63
C ASP A 16 -8.06 0.65 19.71
N PHE A 17 -7.82 1.04 18.45
CA PHE A 17 -7.07 0.20 17.51
C PHE A 17 -5.66 -0.10 18.02
N LYS A 18 -4.93 0.89 18.54
CA LYS A 18 -3.59 0.65 19.12
C LYS A 18 -3.63 -0.36 20.25
N ARG A 19 -4.60 -0.25 21.16
CA ARG A 19 -4.76 -1.19 22.27
C ARG A 19 -4.99 -2.61 21.75
N ARG A 20 -5.90 -2.78 20.80
CA ARG A 20 -6.22 -4.08 20.20
C ARG A 20 -5.04 -4.69 19.44
N ILE A 21 -4.25 -3.86 18.75
CA ILE A 21 -3.01 -4.29 18.09
C ILE A 21 -1.98 -4.74 19.12
N ARG A 22 -1.75 -3.96 20.19
CA ARG A 22 -0.81 -4.30 21.27
C ARG A 22 -1.22 -5.56 22.04
N GLN A 23 -2.52 -5.80 22.18
CA GLN A 23 -3.07 -7.00 22.82
C GLN A 23 -3.06 -8.23 21.90
N GLY A 24 -2.68 -8.08 20.62
CA GLY A 24 -2.64 -9.17 19.65
C GLY A 24 -4.00 -9.56 19.06
N GLU A 25 -5.08 -8.84 19.37
CA GLU A 25 -6.40 -9.04 18.74
C GLU A 25 -6.37 -8.69 17.25
N LEU A 26 -5.54 -7.71 16.89
CA LEU A 26 -5.26 -7.31 15.53
C LEU A 26 -3.81 -7.61 15.20
N ALA A 27 -3.59 -8.74 14.52
CA ALA A 27 -2.26 -9.17 14.11
C ALA A 27 -1.63 -8.21 13.08
N PRO A 28 -0.30 -7.98 13.12
CA PRO A 28 0.44 -7.31 12.04
C PRO A 28 0.14 -7.95 10.68
N GLY A 29 0.05 -7.15 9.63
CA GLY A 29 -0.30 -7.59 8.29
C GLY A 29 -1.79 -7.82 8.04
N LYS A 30 -2.67 -7.78 9.06
CA LYS A 30 -4.11 -7.76 8.84
C LYS A 30 -4.55 -6.44 8.20
N LYS A 31 -5.56 -6.52 7.34
CA LYS A 31 -6.21 -5.36 6.76
C LYS A 31 -7.00 -4.62 7.86
N LEU A 32 -6.76 -3.31 7.98
CA LEU A 32 -7.57 -2.42 8.80
C LEU A 32 -8.91 -2.15 8.11
N PRO A 33 -9.98 -1.89 8.88
CA PRO A 33 -11.24 -1.41 8.33
C PRO A 33 -11.02 -0.17 7.46
N SER A 34 -11.71 -0.11 6.34
CA SER A 34 -11.75 1.05 5.45
C SER A 34 -12.39 2.25 6.14
N GLU A 35 -12.18 3.46 5.59
CA GLU A 35 -12.85 4.67 6.08
C GLU A 35 -14.37 4.48 6.15
N THR A 36 -14.96 3.85 5.12
CA THR A 36 -16.40 3.58 5.05
C THR A 36 -16.86 2.61 6.14
N GLU A 37 -16.11 1.55 6.41
CA GLU A 37 -16.42 0.61 7.49
C GLU A 37 -16.28 1.27 8.87
N LEU A 38 -15.28 2.14 9.06
CA LEU A 38 -15.12 2.92 10.29
C LEU A 38 -16.27 3.90 10.50
N MET A 39 -16.72 4.56 9.43
CA MET A 39 -17.90 5.44 9.48
C MET A 39 -19.13 4.67 9.95
N ALA A 40 -19.39 3.49 9.37
CA ALA A 40 -20.54 2.66 9.72
C ALA A 40 -20.46 2.07 11.13
N THR A 41 -19.27 1.63 11.57
CA THR A 41 -19.09 0.95 12.86
C THR A 41 -19.05 1.92 14.04
N HIS A 42 -18.50 3.12 13.84
CA HIS A 42 -18.31 4.11 14.91
C HIS A 42 -19.26 5.31 14.82
N ASP A 43 -20.17 5.32 13.84
CA ASP A 43 -21.09 6.43 13.54
C ASP A 43 -20.37 7.79 13.45
N VAL A 44 -19.33 7.82 12.62
CA VAL A 44 -18.48 9.01 12.45
C VAL A 44 -18.48 9.51 11.01
N SER A 45 -18.17 10.80 10.84
CA SER A 45 -17.96 11.37 9.52
C SER A 45 -16.70 10.80 8.85
N ARG A 46 -16.66 10.86 7.52
CA ARG A 46 -15.49 10.45 6.73
C ARG A 46 -14.21 11.16 7.18
N THR A 47 -14.31 12.45 7.54
CA THR A 47 -13.16 13.23 8.02
C THR A 47 -12.59 12.66 9.31
N VAL A 48 -13.45 12.25 10.25
CA VAL A 48 -13.04 11.65 11.52
C VAL A 48 -12.44 10.25 11.31
N ALA A 49 -13.06 9.42 10.47
CA ALA A 49 -12.52 8.11 10.10
C ALA A 49 -11.13 8.23 9.44
N ARG A 50 -10.99 9.16 8.49
CA ARG A 50 -9.70 9.46 7.85
C ARG A 50 -8.66 9.94 8.85
N GLN A 51 -9.03 10.85 9.77
CA GLN A 51 -8.13 11.33 10.84
C GLN A 51 -7.67 10.19 11.75
N ALA A 52 -8.54 9.24 12.09
CA ALA A 52 -8.17 8.09 12.92
C ALA A 52 -7.15 7.19 12.20
N ILE A 53 -7.38 6.88 10.92
CA ILE A 53 -6.41 6.10 10.11
C ILE A 53 -5.10 6.87 9.93
N SER A 54 -5.16 8.17 9.63
CA SER A 54 -3.96 9.02 9.54
C SER A 54 -3.16 8.99 10.84
N ARG A 55 -3.85 9.08 11.99
CA ARG A 55 -3.19 9.03 13.29
C ARG A 55 -2.51 7.69 13.56
N LEU A 56 -3.16 6.57 13.23
CA LEU A 56 -2.56 5.24 13.32
C LEU A 56 -1.32 5.11 12.43
N ARG A 57 -1.29 5.75 11.25
CA ARG A 57 -0.14 5.76 10.36
C ARG A 57 1.02 6.59 10.90
N GLU A 58 0.72 7.77 11.43
CA GLU A 58 1.70 8.64 12.11
C GLU A 58 2.36 7.91 13.28
N ASP A 59 1.55 7.26 14.12
CA ASP A 59 2.01 6.53 15.30
C ASP A 59 2.65 5.18 14.95
N GLY A 60 2.66 4.78 13.67
CA GLY A 60 3.33 3.58 13.20
C GLY A 60 2.61 2.26 13.42
N TYR A 61 1.29 2.31 13.64
CA TYR A 61 0.42 1.14 13.80
C TYR A 61 -0.29 0.74 12.51
N ALA A 62 -0.16 1.56 11.46
CA ALA A 62 -0.79 1.32 10.16
C ALA A 62 0.12 1.71 8.98
N ILE A 63 0.01 0.94 7.90
CA ILE A 63 0.61 1.24 6.59
C ILE A 63 -0.46 1.20 5.50
N SER A 64 -0.40 2.12 4.54
CA SER A 64 -1.33 2.11 3.40
C SER A 64 -0.66 1.54 2.16
N HIS A 65 -1.29 0.53 1.58
CA HIS A 65 -0.96 -0.02 0.28
C HIS A 65 -1.89 0.59 -0.77
N GLN A 66 -1.30 1.31 -1.73
CA GLN A 66 -2.06 1.98 -2.79
C GLN A 66 -2.98 0.98 -3.52
N GLY A 67 -4.27 1.28 -3.60
CA GLY A 67 -5.29 0.43 -4.20
C GLY A 67 -5.72 -0.80 -3.38
N LYS A 68 -5.04 -1.12 -2.27
CA LYS A 68 -5.32 -2.32 -1.45
C LYS A 68 -5.86 -2.00 -0.05
N GLY A 69 -5.69 -0.77 0.41
CA GLY A 69 -6.19 -0.29 1.71
C GLY A 69 -5.10 -0.14 2.76
N SER A 70 -5.49 -0.04 4.03
CA SER A 70 -4.58 0.09 5.15
C SER A 70 -4.41 -1.24 5.88
N PHE A 71 -3.22 -1.50 6.41
CA PHE A 71 -2.84 -2.74 7.07
C PHE A 71 -2.15 -2.43 8.40
N VAL A 72 -2.37 -3.29 9.38
CA VAL A 72 -1.78 -3.21 10.73
C VAL A 72 -0.27 -3.46 10.65
N THR A 73 0.50 -2.71 11.42
CA THR A 73 1.94 -2.93 11.63
C THR A 73 2.28 -2.57 13.08
N LEU A 74 3.49 -2.91 13.53
CA LEU A 74 4.01 -2.45 14.82
C LEU A 74 5.07 -1.36 14.59
N PRO A 75 5.13 -0.34 15.45
CA PRO A 75 6.12 0.74 15.30
C PRO A 75 7.57 0.27 15.39
N ASP A 76 7.84 -0.85 16.07
CA ASP A 76 9.16 -1.46 16.23
C ASP A 76 9.49 -2.48 15.12
N GLU A 77 8.55 -2.80 14.23
CA GLU A 77 8.89 -3.60 13.04
C GLU A 77 9.67 -2.72 12.06
N PRO A 78 10.81 -3.20 11.52
CA PRO A 78 11.52 -2.50 10.47
C PRO A 78 10.58 -2.33 9.29
N ARG A 79 10.07 -1.12 9.11
CA ARG A 79 9.28 -0.79 7.92
C ARG A 79 10.21 -1.00 6.73
N PRO A 80 9.84 -1.77 5.71
CA PRO A 80 10.51 -1.68 4.44
C PRO A 80 10.25 -0.26 3.94
N THR A 81 11.21 0.63 4.20
CA THR A 81 11.23 1.94 3.58
C THR A 81 11.35 1.68 2.09
N LYS A 82 10.69 2.49 1.26
CA LYS A 82 10.89 2.46 -0.20
C LYS A 82 12.34 2.81 -0.63
N HIS A 83 13.23 3.00 0.35
CA HIS A 83 14.61 3.46 0.26
C HIS A 83 15.57 2.50 0.97
N SER A 84 15.19 1.23 1.16
CA SER A 84 16.19 0.24 1.52
C SER A 84 17.13 0.10 0.31
N PRO A 85 18.46 0.18 0.49
CA PRO A 85 19.41 0.00 -0.60
C PRO A 85 19.17 -1.30 -1.37
N GLU A 86 18.77 -2.37 -0.66
CA GLU A 86 18.44 -3.67 -1.24
C GLU A 86 17.18 -3.59 -2.12
N PHE A 87 16.17 -2.82 -1.71
CA PHE A 87 14.96 -2.61 -2.50
C PHE A 87 15.24 -1.79 -3.77
N GLU A 88 16.06 -0.74 -3.67
CA GLU A 88 16.47 0.07 -4.83
C GLU A 88 17.28 -0.76 -5.82
N GLU A 89 18.17 -1.63 -5.33
CA GLU A 89 18.96 -2.56 -6.15
C GLU A 89 18.06 -3.58 -6.87
N ILE A 90 17.14 -4.24 -6.16
CA ILE A 90 16.20 -5.21 -6.75
C ILE A 90 15.29 -4.51 -7.77
N ALA A 91 14.77 -3.31 -7.44
CA ALA A 91 13.92 -2.56 -8.35
C ALA A 91 14.66 -2.10 -9.60
N GLY A 92 15.94 -1.71 -9.47
CA GLY A 92 16.84 -1.41 -10.59
C GLY A 92 17.00 -2.63 -11.50
N TYR A 93 17.40 -3.77 -10.93
CA TYR A 93 17.60 -5.00 -11.68
C TYR A 93 16.33 -5.44 -12.45
N LEU A 94 15.16 -5.39 -11.82
CA LEU A 94 13.90 -5.71 -12.49
C LEU A 94 13.55 -4.75 -13.63
N SER A 95 13.95 -3.48 -13.52
CA SER A 95 13.74 -2.48 -14.56
C SER A 95 14.64 -2.77 -15.77
N ASP A 96 15.90 -3.12 -15.53
CA ASP A 96 16.87 -3.49 -16.58
C ASP A 96 16.42 -4.75 -17.34
N VAL A 97 16.02 -5.79 -16.61
CA VAL A 97 15.50 -7.03 -17.24
C VAL A 97 14.28 -6.72 -18.11
N ARG A 98 13.37 -5.87 -17.65
CA ARG A 98 12.19 -5.48 -18.43
C ARG A 98 12.57 -4.71 -19.69
N GLN A 99 13.58 -3.86 -19.63
CA GLN A 99 14.07 -3.11 -20.79
C GLN A 99 14.72 -4.03 -21.82
N GLU A 100 15.52 -4.99 -21.39
CA GLU A 100 16.15 -5.97 -22.27
C GLU A 100 15.12 -6.89 -22.94
N VAL A 101 14.09 -7.33 -22.21
CA VAL A 101 12.98 -8.11 -22.80
C VAL A 101 12.24 -7.31 -23.87
N ARG A 102 11.97 -6.03 -23.64
CA ARG A 102 11.34 -5.16 -24.64
C ARG A 102 12.21 -5.00 -25.88
N ARG A 103 13.51 -4.76 -25.68
CA ARG A 103 14.47 -4.63 -26.77
C ARG A 103 14.59 -5.90 -27.61
N LEU A 104 14.55 -7.07 -26.97
CA LEU A 104 14.55 -8.35 -27.67
C LEU A 104 13.27 -8.54 -28.49
N ALA A 105 12.11 -8.19 -27.93
CA ALA A 105 10.84 -8.24 -28.65
C ALA A 105 10.86 -7.36 -29.91
N GLU A 106 11.35 -6.11 -29.79
CA GLU A 106 11.49 -5.21 -30.93
C GLU A 106 12.42 -5.77 -32.01
N ARG A 107 13.52 -6.44 -31.62
CA ARG A 107 14.43 -7.09 -32.57
C ARG A 107 13.80 -8.29 -33.25
N MET A 108 12.97 -9.06 -32.55
CA MET A 108 12.24 -10.18 -33.15
C MET A 108 11.24 -9.67 -34.18
N ASP A 109 10.48 -8.63 -33.86
CA ASP A 109 9.52 -8.02 -34.79
C ASP A 109 10.21 -7.52 -36.07
N GLN A 110 11.40 -6.90 -35.94
CA GLN A 110 12.20 -6.46 -37.08
C GLN A 110 12.68 -7.63 -37.95
N LEU A 111 13.13 -8.73 -37.34
CA LEU A 111 13.55 -9.93 -38.08
C LEU A 111 12.37 -10.57 -38.81
N GLU A 112 11.21 -10.67 -38.18
CA GLU A 112 10.00 -11.19 -38.80
C GLU A 112 9.53 -10.33 -39.99
N GLN A 113 9.72 -9.01 -39.93
CA GLN A 113 9.44 -8.11 -41.06
C GLN A 113 10.44 -8.30 -42.20
N LEU A 114 11.74 -8.42 -41.90
CA LEU A 114 12.77 -8.64 -42.92
C LEU A 114 12.56 -9.95 -43.68
N VAL A 115 12.27 -11.05 -42.97
CA VAL A 115 11.99 -12.35 -43.59
C VAL A 115 10.73 -12.28 -44.46
N ARG A 116 9.68 -11.59 -44.00
CA ARG A 116 8.46 -11.39 -44.80
C ARG A 116 8.72 -10.59 -46.06
N ASN A 117 9.51 -9.52 -45.99
CA ASN A 117 9.82 -8.68 -47.13
C ASN A 117 10.69 -9.42 -48.16
N GLN A 118 11.68 -10.20 -47.71
CA GLN A 118 12.51 -11.02 -48.62
C GLN A 118 11.69 -12.07 -49.38
N ALA A 119 10.69 -12.68 -48.73
CA ALA A 119 9.82 -13.66 -49.38
C ALA A 119 8.80 -13.05 -50.38
N GLN A 120 8.71 -11.71 -50.48
CA GLN A 120 7.87 -11.02 -51.47
C GLN A 120 8.65 -10.55 -52.71
N ASP A 121 9.97 -10.52 -52.63
CA ASP A 121 10.87 -10.05 -53.70
C ASP A 121 11.42 -11.21 -54.59
N ASP A 122 11.15 -12.47 -54.23
CA ASP A 122 11.45 -13.71 -55.00
C ASP A 122 10.19 -14.28 -55.70
#